data_AF-A0A5J4QDT0-F1
#
_entry.id   AF-A0A5J4QDT0-F1
#
_cell.length_a   1.000
_cell.length_b   1.000
_cell.length_c   1.000
_cell.angle_alpha   90.00
_cell.angle_beta   90.00
_cell.angle_gamma   90.00
#
_symmetry.space_group_name_H-M   'P 1'
#
loop_
_entity.id
_entity.type
_entity.pdbx_description
1 polymer ?
#
loop_
_entity_poly.entity_id
_entity_poly.type
_entity_poly.pdbx_seq_one_letter_code
_entity_poly.pdbx_strand_id
1 'polypeptide(L)'
;MNSSYGSDDMNQEHFSDIKLCDIHETFRKHLNSRFKSDRKLADNLYAIEFEQQKFNCETCIQVAFAVHDCSKYWFMNFYYNFLTPMIDMNRVHLIYCDTYFMMLAVAGDPKKKYKQGFSTVIEDKEFYDQNFYKFFPKPKQVITNESQSILDKIEQLEERKLKIKELQIENEKKPLGVAYEHCGSTIIALAPKNYWLRQEF
;
A
#
# COMPACT_ATOMS: atom_id res chain seq x y z
N MET A 1 -9.63 -1.77 -4.88
CA MET A 1 -8.27 -2.19 -5.33
C MET A 1 -7.73 -3.26 -4.39
N ASN A 2 -7.62 -2.98 -3.09
CA ASN A 2 -7.16 -3.97 -2.10
C ASN A 2 -8.07 -5.21 -1.98
N SER A 3 -9.35 -5.07 -2.30
CA SER A 3 -10.29 -6.19 -2.32
C SER A 3 -9.99 -7.22 -3.42
N SER A 4 -9.35 -6.82 -4.53
CA SER A 4 -9.09 -7.71 -5.66
C SER A 4 -8.03 -8.75 -5.31
N TYR A 5 -6.83 -8.32 -4.88
CA TYR A 5 -5.78 -9.24 -4.46
C TYR A 5 -6.22 -10.10 -3.27
N GLY A 6 -6.98 -9.51 -2.33
CA GLY A 6 -7.48 -10.24 -1.17
C GLY A 6 -8.41 -11.38 -1.58
N SER A 7 -9.16 -11.22 -2.67
CA SER A 7 -10.03 -12.27 -3.21
C SER A 7 -9.22 -13.42 -3.81
N ASP A 8 -8.07 -13.13 -4.43
CA ASP A 8 -7.15 -14.13 -4.99
C ASP A 8 -6.48 -15.00 -3.91
N ASP A 9 -6.25 -14.43 -2.71
CA ASP A 9 -5.61 -15.12 -1.58
C ASP A 9 -6.60 -15.85 -0.66
N MET A 10 -7.91 -15.67 -0.89
CA MET A 10 -8.90 -16.26 0.01
C MET A 10 -8.95 -17.77 -0.16
N ASN A 11 -8.75 -18.49 0.96
CA ASN A 11 -9.06 -19.91 1.01
C ASN A 11 -10.59 -20.11 0.92
N GLN A 12 -11.05 -20.63 -0.22
CA GLN A 12 -12.47 -20.91 -0.46
C GLN A 12 -12.87 -22.35 -0.10
N GLU A 13 -11.93 -23.23 0.27
CA GLU A 13 -12.19 -24.66 0.43
C GLU A 13 -12.92 -25.02 1.74
N HIS A 14 -12.77 -24.20 2.79
CA HIS A 14 -13.18 -24.58 4.16
C HIS A 14 -14.10 -23.57 4.86
N PHE A 15 -14.93 -22.83 4.11
CA PHE A 15 -15.86 -21.88 4.70
C PHE A 15 -17.26 -22.47 4.93
N SER A 16 -17.71 -22.54 6.18
CA SER A 16 -19.11 -22.87 6.50
C SER A 16 -19.86 -21.62 6.91
N ASP A 17 -20.91 -21.26 6.17
CA ASP A 17 -21.81 -20.16 6.51
C ASP A 17 -22.92 -20.71 7.41
N ILE A 18 -22.70 -20.65 8.73
CA ILE A 18 -23.67 -21.13 9.72
C ILE A 18 -24.20 -19.94 10.52
N LYS A 19 -25.53 -19.80 10.59
CA LYS A 19 -26.20 -18.82 11.45
C LYS A 19 -27.00 -19.50 12.53
N LEU A 20 -26.89 -18.96 13.74
CA LEU A 20 -27.73 -19.36 14.86
C LEU A 20 -29.02 -18.54 14.83
N CYS A 21 -30.16 -19.21 14.84
CA CYS A 21 -31.48 -18.59 14.70
C CYS A 21 -32.47 -19.17 15.71
N ASP A 22 -33.44 -18.36 16.10
CA ASP A 22 -34.64 -18.81 16.79
C ASP A 22 -35.62 -19.48 15.80
N ILE A 23 -36.75 -19.99 16.29
CA ILE A 23 -37.72 -20.69 15.45
C ILE A 23 -38.33 -19.81 14.35
N HIS A 24 -38.52 -18.51 14.60
CA HIS A 24 -39.16 -17.59 13.66
C HIS A 24 -38.18 -17.15 12.55
N GLU A 25 -36.94 -16.84 12.92
CA GLU A 25 -35.89 -16.55 11.95
C GLU A 25 -35.51 -17.81 11.16
N THR A 26 -35.52 -18.99 11.78
CA THR A 26 -35.29 -20.25 11.06
C THR A 26 -36.28 -20.44 9.92
N PHE A 27 -37.57 -20.25 10.18
CA PHE A 27 -38.60 -20.30 9.15
C PHE A 27 -38.33 -19.32 8.01
N ARG A 28 -37.89 -18.08 8.31
CA ARG A 28 -37.53 -17.09 7.29
C ARG A 28 -36.29 -17.50 6.49
N LYS A 29 -35.28 -18.07 7.14
CA LYS A 29 -34.03 -18.49 6.48
C LYS A 29 -34.23 -19.72 5.58
N HIS A 30 -35.21 -20.59 5.85
CA HIS A 30 -35.57 -21.68 4.93
C HIS A 30 -36.03 -21.17 3.57
N LEU A 31 -36.56 -19.94 3.49
CA LEU A 31 -36.94 -19.31 2.23
C LEU A 31 -35.76 -18.69 1.48
N ASN A 32 -34.56 -18.70 2.06
CA ASN A 32 -33.37 -18.20 1.39
C ASN A 32 -32.92 -19.18 0.30
N SER A 33 -32.60 -18.68 -0.90
CA SER A 33 -32.15 -19.51 -2.01
C SER A 33 -30.84 -20.27 -1.75
N ARG A 34 -30.05 -19.84 -0.77
CA ARG A 34 -28.82 -20.50 -0.34
C ARG A 34 -29.02 -21.47 0.82
N PHE A 35 -30.25 -21.70 1.30
CA PHE A 35 -30.45 -22.63 2.41
C PHE A 35 -29.95 -24.03 2.04
N LYS A 36 -29.11 -24.63 2.89
CA LYS A 36 -28.55 -25.96 2.68
C LYS A 36 -29.09 -26.97 3.68
N SER A 37 -28.99 -26.68 4.97
CA SER A 37 -29.49 -27.56 6.03
C SER A 37 -29.72 -26.79 7.32
N ASP A 38 -30.52 -27.35 8.24
CA ASP A 38 -30.63 -26.87 9.61
C ASP A 38 -30.41 -28.01 10.63
N ARG A 39 -30.01 -27.62 11.83
CA ARG A 39 -29.84 -28.52 12.97
C ARG A 39 -30.38 -27.86 14.23
N LYS A 40 -31.40 -28.46 14.86
CA LYS A 40 -31.88 -28.05 16.18
C LYS A 40 -30.77 -28.29 17.22
N LEU A 41 -30.41 -27.25 17.94
CA LEU A 41 -29.45 -27.30 19.06
C LEU A 41 -30.16 -27.24 20.42
N ALA A 42 -31.26 -26.48 20.52
CA ALA A 42 -32.12 -26.39 21.70
C ALA A 42 -33.56 -25.95 21.30
N ASP A 43 -34.47 -25.80 22.26
CA ASP A 43 -35.90 -25.56 22.00
C ASP A 43 -36.22 -24.32 21.14
N ASN A 44 -35.40 -23.28 21.23
CA ASN A 44 -35.52 -22.09 20.40
C ASN A 44 -34.17 -21.68 19.80
N LEU A 45 -33.34 -22.66 19.44
CA LEU A 45 -32.02 -22.42 18.86
C LEU A 45 -31.70 -23.46 17.79
N TYR A 46 -31.46 -22.98 16.58
CA TYR A 46 -31.14 -23.77 15.41
C TYR A 46 -29.86 -23.24 14.78
N ALA A 47 -29.01 -24.14 14.30
CA ALA A 47 -27.89 -23.81 13.43
C ALA A 47 -28.31 -24.05 11.97
N ILE A 48 -28.31 -22.99 11.17
CA ILE A 48 -28.69 -23.04 9.75
C ILE A 48 -27.45 -22.88 8.92
N GLU A 49 -27.16 -23.87 8.09
CA GLU A 49 -26.09 -23.87 7.12
C GLU A 49 -26.61 -23.35 5.78
N PHE A 50 -25.83 -22.44 5.17
CA PHE A 50 -26.06 -21.96 3.82
C PHE A 50 -25.03 -22.52 2.84
N GLU A 51 -25.44 -22.72 1.59
CA GLU A 51 -24.54 -22.96 0.46
C GLU A 51 -23.56 -21.79 0.32
N GLN A 52 -22.31 -22.13 0.01
CA GLN A 52 -21.25 -21.15 -0.18
C GLN A 52 -21.56 -20.25 -1.38
N GLN A 53 -21.43 -18.93 -1.19
CA GLN A 53 -21.38 -18.00 -2.31
C GLN A 53 -20.06 -18.21 -3.04
N LYS A 54 -20.14 -18.71 -4.28
CA LYS A 54 -18.99 -18.78 -5.18
C LYS A 54 -18.85 -17.44 -5.88
N PHE A 55 -17.71 -16.78 -5.66
CA PHE A 55 -17.30 -15.63 -6.45
C PHE A 55 -16.26 -16.13 -7.45
N ASN A 56 -16.53 -15.95 -8.74
CA ASN A 56 -15.53 -16.27 -9.76
C ASN A 56 -14.47 -15.18 -9.73
N CYS A 57 -13.26 -15.51 -9.26
CA CYS A 57 -12.06 -14.74 -9.53
C CYS A 57 -11.28 -15.48 -10.61
N GLU A 58 -11.00 -14.81 -11.73
CA GLU A 58 -10.33 -15.42 -12.89
C GLU A 58 -8.80 -15.47 -12.71
N THR A 59 -8.28 -14.74 -11.72
CA THR A 59 -6.87 -14.66 -11.39
C THR A 59 -6.46 -15.77 -10.43
N CYS A 60 -5.25 -16.29 -10.61
CA CYS A 60 -4.73 -17.39 -9.83
C CYS A 60 -4.09 -16.91 -8.52
N ILE A 61 -4.04 -17.76 -7.49
CA ILE A 61 -3.46 -17.43 -6.17
C ILE A 61 -2.01 -16.89 -6.24
N GLN A 62 -1.27 -17.25 -7.28
CA GLN A 62 0.06 -16.73 -7.57
C GLN A 62 0.07 -15.20 -7.71
N VAL A 63 -1.04 -14.58 -8.14
CA VAL A 63 -1.18 -13.12 -8.19
C VAL A 63 -1.12 -12.52 -6.79
N ALA A 64 -1.83 -13.10 -5.81
CA ALA A 64 -1.76 -12.67 -4.42
C ALA A 64 -0.35 -12.79 -3.85
N PHE A 65 0.31 -13.93 -4.07
CA PHE A 65 1.70 -14.13 -3.65
C PHE A 65 2.65 -13.10 -4.28
N ALA A 66 2.54 -12.89 -5.60
CA ALA A 66 3.38 -11.92 -6.31
C ALA A 66 3.17 -10.49 -5.79
N VAL A 67 1.93 -10.08 -5.51
CA VAL A 67 1.62 -8.76 -4.94
C VAL A 67 2.24 -8.63 -3.54
N HIS A 68 2.07 -9.64 -2.68
CA HIS A 68 2.64 -9.62 -1.34
C HIS A 68 4.18 -9.59 -1.36
N ASP A 69 4.81 -10.41 -2.19
CA ASP A 69 6.28 -10.47 -2.25
C ASP A 69 6.87 -9.21 -2.88
N CYS A 70 6.22 -8.64 -3.91
CA CYS A 70 6.60 -7.33 -4.43
C CYS A 70 6.53 -6.25 -3.34
N SER A 71 5.45 -6.21 -2.56
CA SER A 71 5.30 -5.20 -1.49
C SER A 71 6.43 -5.28 -0.45
N LYS A 72 6.76 -6.49 0.00
CA LYS A 72 7.86 -6.75 0.94
C LYS A 72 9.21 -6.41 0.33
N TYR A 73 9.45 -6.80 -0.92
CA TYR A 73 10.71 -6.51 -1.62
C TYR A 73 10.96 -5.00 -1.69
N TRP A 74 9.96 -4.21 -2.11
CA TRP A 74 10.12 -2.77 -2.21
C TRP A 74 10.32 -2.11 -0.85
N PHE A 75 9.60 -2.58 0.16
CA PHE A 75 9.77 -2.13 1.53
C PHE A 75 11.19 -2.39 2.06
N MET A 76 11.66 -3.63 1.92
CA MET A 76 13.00 -4.03 2.37
C MET A 76 14.08 -3.31 1.57
N ASN A 77 13.87 -3.09 0.26
CA ASN A 77 14.78 -2.31 -0.56
C ASN A 77 14.88 -0.85 -0.09
N PHE A 78 13.76 -0.21 0.26
CA PHE A 78 13.80 1.13 0.86
C PHE A 78 14.53 1.13 2.21
N TYR A 79 14.23 0.18 3.09
CA TYR A 79 14.85 0.12 4.40
C TYR A 79 16.37 -0.16 4.32
N TYR A 80 16.77 -1.26 3.68
CA TYR A 80 18.17 -1.67 3.66
C TYR A 80 19.02 -0.88 2.66
N ASN A 81 18.50 -0.55 1.48
CA ASN A 81 19.32 0.07 0.43
C ASN A 81 19.22 1.59 0.40
N PHE A 82 18.33 2.21 1.19
CA PHE A 82 18.23 3.67 1.25
C PHE A 82 18.26 4.21 2.67
N LEU A 83 17.42 3.70 3.56
CA LEU A 83 17.30 4.26 4.91
C LEU A 83 18.54 3.96 5.76
N THR A 84 18.88 2.67 5.95
CA THR A 84 20.00 2.28 6.83
C THR A 84 21.39 2.80 6.42
N PRO A 85 21.74 2.97 5.12
CA PRO A 85 23.03 3.56 4.75
C PRO A 85 23.08 5.08 4.93
N MET A 86 21.91 5.73 5.00
CA MET A 86 21.78 7.19 5.03
C MET A 86 21.74 7.76 6.45
N ILE A 87 21.13 7.04 7.41
CA ILE A 87 20.83 7.56 8.75
C ILE A 87 21.64 6.87 9.84
N ASP A 88 21.93 7.63 10.91
CA ASP A 88 22.52 7.11 12.13
C ASP A 88 21.53 6.19 12.85
N MET A 89 21.76 4.88 12.75
CA MET A 89 20.94 3.84 13.35
C MET A 89 21.01 3.79 14.89
N ASN A 90 21.90 4.56 15.53
CA ASN A 90 21.87 4.76 16.99
C ASN A 90 20.85 5.84 17.40
N ARG A 91 20.35 6.62 16.43
CA ARG A 91 19.43 7.74 16.65
C ARG A 91 18.06 7.49 16.04
N VAL A 92 17.87 6.37 15.34
CA VAL A 92 16.59 5.99 14.75
C VAL A 92 16.26 4.55 15.11
N HIS A 93 15.04 4.34 15.59
CA HIS A 93 14.52 3.02 15.93
C HIS A 93 13.25 2.73 15.12
N LEU A 94 13.21 1.55 14.51
CA LEU A 94 12.00 0.98 13.94
C LEU A 94 11.06 0.57 15.08
N ILE A 95 9.96 1.30 15.26
CA ILE A 95 8.99 1.04 16.35
C ILE A 95 7.84 0.15 15.90
N TYR A 96 7.45 0.24 14.63
CA TYR A 96 6.36 -0.56 14.08
C TYR A 96 6.51 -0.67 12.57
N CYS A 97 6.12 -1.83 12.05
CA CYS A 97 6.13 -2.14 10.62
C CYS A 97 4.88 -2.95 10.30
N ASP A 98 4.20 -2.58 9.22
CA ASP A 98 3.15 -3.36 8.57
C ASP A 98 3.37 -3.33 7.04
N THR A 99 2.56 -4.09 6.31
CA THR A 99 2.65 -4.39 4.88
C THR A 99 2.90 -3.17 3.99
N TYR A 100 2.42 -2.00 4.37
CA TYR A 100 2.50 -0.77 3.57
C TYR A 100 2.96 0.45 4.38
N PHE A 101 3.48 0.28 5.59
CA PHE A 101 4.07 1.41 6.30
C PHE A 101 5.08 1.04 7.38
N MET A 102 5.97 1.99 7.64
CA MET A 102 6.95 1.94 8.70
C MET A 102 6.77 3.15 9.61
N MET A 103 6.81 2.92 10.92
CA MET A 103 6.92 3.98 11.90
C MET A 103 8.32 3.97 12.51
N LEU A 104 8.97 5.13 12.46
CA LEU A 104 10.32 5.34 12.96
C LEU A 104 10.28 6.33 14.13
N ALA A 105 10.89 5.98 15.25
CA ALA A 105 11.22 6.92 16.31
C ALA A 105 12.57 7.58 16.00
N VAL A 106 12.62 8.91 16.03
CA VAL A 106 13.80 9.69 15.62
C VAL A 106 14.27 10.56 16.77
N ALA A 107 15.54 10.40 17.17
CA ALA A 107 16.23 11.24 18.14
C ALA A 107 16.70 12.56 17.51
N GLY A 108 15.73 13.35 17.05
CA GLY A 108 15.94 14.62 16.38
C GLY A 108 15.98 15.83 17.31
N ASP A 109 15.94 17.03 16.72
CA ASP A 109 15.88 18.32 17.40
C ASP A 109 14.42 18.66 17.84
N PRO A 110 14.14 18.73 19.16
CA PRO A 110 12.81 19.07 19.67
C PRO A 110 12.31 20.44 19.20
N LYS A 111 13.20 21.37 18.87
CA LYS A 111 12.85 22.72 18.40
C LYS A 111 12.30 22.70 16.97
N LYS A 112 12.76 21.76 16.13
CA LYS A 112 12.34 21.63 14.73
C LYS A 112 11.08 20.76 14.57
N LYS A 113 10.70 19.99 15.60
CA LYS A 113 9.52 19.10 15.61
C LYS A 113 9.49 18.22 14.35
N TYR A 114 8.31 18.01 13.77
CA TYR A 114 8.08 17.17 12.60
C TYR A 114 8.73 17.70 11.30
N LYS A 115 9.04 19.01 11.23
CA LYS A 115 9.61 19.62 10.02
C LYS A 115 11.05 19.18 9.76
N GLN A 116 11.72 18.57 10.74
CA GLN A 116 13.09 18.12 10.57
C GLN A 116 13.23 16.90 9.65
N GLY A 117 12.19 16.06 9.53
CA GLY A 117 12.30 14.78 8.83
C GLY A 117 13.53 13.99 9.30
N PHE A 118 14.38 13.57 8.36
CA PHE A 118 15.65 12.89 8.68
C PHE A 118 16.85 13.84 8.80
N SER A 119 16.69 15.16 8.55
CA SER A 119 17.83 16.09 8.42
C SER A 119 18.80 16.13 9.60
N THR A 120 18.33 15.80 10.81
CA THR A 120 19.13 15.79 12.04
C THR A 120 19.82 14.47 12.32
N VAL A 121 19.47 13.41 11.60
CA VAL A 121 19.97 12.03 11.78
C VAL A 121 20.63 11.47 10.52
N ILE A 122 20.77 12.27 9.45
CA ILE A 122 21.55 11.89 8.27
C ILE A 122 23.02 11.79 8.68
N GLU A 123 23.61 10.63 8.43
CA GLU A 123 25.03 10.34 8.62
C GLU A 123 25.79 10.55 7.31
N ASP A 124 25.31 9.95 6.21
CA ASP A 124 25.88 10.12 4.87
C ASP A 124 25.00 11.05 4.02
N LYS A 125 25.40 12.32 3.98
CA LYS A 125 24.71 13.36 3.21
C LYS A 125 24.94 13.21 1.71
N GLU A 126 26.10 12.74 1.28
CA GLU A 126 26.38 12.57 -0.15
C GLU A 126 25.50 11.45 -0.72
N PHE A 127 25.43 10.31 -0.01
CA PHE A 127 24.53 9.22 -0.34
C PHE A 127 23.07 9.68 -0.35
N TYR A 128 22.66 10.47 0.65
CA TYR A 128 21.31 11.05 0.71
C TYR A 128 21.01 11.87 -0.54
N ASP A 129 21.84 12.88 -0.85
CA ASP A 129 21.60 13.83 -1.95
C ASP A 129 21.58 13.12 -3.31
N GLN A 130 22.42 12.09 -3.50
CA GLN A 130 22.46 11.28 -4.73
C GLN A 130 21.27 10.33 -4.89
N ASN A 131 20.72 9.81 -3.80
CA ASN A 131 19.68 8.77 -3.85
C ASN A 131 18.27 9.28 -3.50
N PHE A 132 18.11 10.47 -2.94
CA PHE A 132 16.83 10.99 -2.45
C PHE A 132 15.73 10.88 -3.50
N TYR A 133 15.98 11.39 -4.70
CA TYR A 133 15.00 11.36 -5.78
C TYR A 133 14.83 10.01 -6.47
N LYS A 134 15.55 8.95 -6.07
CA LYS A 134 15.22 7.58 -6.47
C LYS A 134 13.97 7.10 -5.73
N PHE A 135 13.83 7.49 -4.46
CA PHE A 135 12.75 7.04 -3.57
C PHE A 135 11.65 8.10 -3.38
N PHE A 136 11.98 9.39 -3.37
CA PHE A 136 11.02 10.47 -3.16
C PHE A 136 10.62 11.19 -4.46
N PRO A 137 9.44 11.82 -4.52
CA PRO A 137 9.01 12.59 -5.68
C PRO A 137 9.95 13.77 -5.96
N LYS A 138 10.29 14.00 -7.23
CA LYS A 138 11.04 15.16 -7.70
C LYS A 138 10.11 16.36 -7.77
N PRO A 139 10.55 17.56 -7.37
CA PRO A 139 9.79 18.78 -7.64
C PRO A 139 9.75 19.06 -9.14
N LYS A 140 8.72 19.78 -9.58
CA LYS A 140 8.52 20.14 -11.00
C LYS A 140 9.77 20.73 -11.64
N GLN A 141 10.48 21.60 -10.94
CA GLN A 141 11.70 22.26 -11.44
C GLN A 141 12.79 21.27 -11.82
N VAL A 142 13.04 20.26 -10.98
CA VAL A 142 14.06 19.22 -11.24
C VAL A 142 13.66 18.40 -12.46
N ILE A 143 12.39 18.00 -12.56
CA ILE A 143 11.87 17.25 -13.71
C ILE A 143 12.01 18.05 -15.00
N THR A 144 11.66 19.33 -14.98
CA THR A 144 11.81 20.22 -16.14
C THR A 144 13.27 20.32 -16.57
N ASN A 145 14.19 20.54 -15.64
CA ASN A 145 15.61 20.70 -15.94
C ASN A 145 16.22 19.42 -16.53
N GLU A 146 15.91 18.26 -15.95
CA GLU A 146 16.40 16.96 -16.45
C GLU A 146 15.81 16.60 -17.82
N SER A 147 14.57 17.03 -18.08
CA SER A 147 13.85 16.70 -19.33
C SER A 147 13.97 17.80 -20.39
N GLN A 148 14.84 18.80 -20.18
CA GLN A 148 14.92 19.98 -21.04
C GLN A 148 15.12 19.62 -22.51
N SER A 149 16.00 18.65 -22.81
CA SER A 149 16.27 18.19 -24.18
C SER A 149 15.06 17.56 -24.88
N ILE A 150 14.10 17.01 -24.13
CA ILE A 150 12.84 16.47 -24.66
C ILE A 150 11.87 17.64 -24.87
N LEU A 151 11.79 18.55 -23.91
CA LEU A 151 10.88 19.70 -23.94
C LEU A 151 11.24 20.69 -25.05
N ASP A 152 12.52 20.87 -25.34
CA ASP A 152 13.01 21.76 -26.40
C ASP A 152 12.54 21.33 -27.79
N LYS A 153 12.29 20.02 -28.00
CA LYS A 153 11.80 19.46 -29.27
C LYS A 153 10.32 19.70 -29.52
N ILE A 154 9.56 20.06 -28.50
CA ILE A 154 8.12 20.32 -28.62
C ILE A 154 7.95 21.81 -28.90
N GLU A 155 7.35 22.22 -30.01
CA GLU A 155 7.20 23.65 -30.32
C GLU A 155 6.00 24.28 -29.59
N GLN A 156 4.93 23.51 -29.42
CA GLN A 156 3.69 24.00 -28.83
C GLN A 156 3.76 24.07 -27.30
N LEU A 157 3.41 25.23 -26.74
CA LEU A 157 3.45 25.47 -25.30
C LEU A 157 2.50 24.56 -24.50
N GLU A 158 1.30 24.30 -25.02
CA GLU A 158 0.32 23.44 -24.34
C GLU A 158 0.77 21.97 -24.30
N GLU A 159 1.39 21.49 -25.39
CA GLU A 159 1.96 20.16 -25.46
C GLU A 159 3.16 20.01 -24.51
N ARG A 160 4.01 21.04 -24.38
CA ARG A 160 5.08 21.08 -23.36
C ARG A 160 4.52 20.97 -21.94
N LYS A 161 3.45 21.71 -21.63
CA LYS A 161 2.81 21.67 -20.30
C LYS A 161 2.24 20.29 -20.01
N LEU A 162 1.58 19.67 -20.99
CA LEU A 162 1.04 18.31 -20.86
C LEU A 162 2.17 17.31 -20.63
N LYS A 163 3.27 17.44 -21.38
CA LYS A 163 4.42 16.54 -21.23
C LYS A 163 5.07 16.63 -19.86
N ILE A 164 5.23 17.84 -19.33
CA ILE A 164 5.72 18.03 -17.96
C ILE A 164 4.78 17.34 -16.95
N LYS A 165 3.46 17.48 -17.13
CA LYS A 165 2.48 16.85 -16.24
C LYS A 165 2.56 15.32 -16.30
N GLU A 166 2.73 14.74 -17.48
CA GLU A 166 2.96 13.29 -17.64
C GLU A 166 4.22 12.83 -16.89
N LEU A 167 5.35 13.52 -17.08
CA LEU A 167 6.61 13.20 -16.41
C LEU A 167 6.52 13.34 -14.88
N GLN A 168 5.75 14.32 -14.39
CA GLN A 168 5.44 14.45 -12.97
C GLN A 168 4.67 13.22 -12.45
N ILE A 169 3.62 12.81 -13.18
CA ILE A 169 2.82 11.63 -12.81
C ILE A 169 3.67 10.37 -12.83
N GLU A 170 4.51 10.18 -13.86
CA GLU A 170 5.41 9.02 -13.98
C GLU A 170 6.40 8.97 -12.82
N ASN A 171 7.10 10.07 -12.53
CA ASN A 171 8.03 10.12 -11.40
C ASN A 171 7.31 9.96 -10.06
N GLU A 172 6.09 10.50 -9.90
CA GLU A 172 5.29 10.30 -8.70
C GLU A 172 4.85 8.84 -8.54
N LYS A 173 4.62 8.11 -9.63
CA LYS A 173 4.16 6.71 -9.67
C LYS A 173 5.28 5.70 -9.95
N LYS A 174 6.56 6.08 -9.79
CA LYS A 174 7.68 5.14 -9.98
C LYS A 174 7.65 4.04 -8.93
N PRO A 175 7.99 2.77 -9.24
CA PRO A 175 7.90 1.62 -8.31
C PRO A 175 8.57 1.81 -6.94
N LEU A 176 9.68 2.55 -6.91
CA LEU A 176 10.46 2.85 -5.70
C LEU A 176 9.89 4.02 -4.86
N GLY A 177 8.75 4.58 -5.25
CA GLY A 177 8.17 5.77 -4.65
C GLY A 177 7.73 5.56 -3.20
N VAL A 178 8.17 6.45 -2.32
CA VAL A 178 7.66 6.56 -0.93
C VAL A 178 6.82 7.83 -0.81
N ALA A 179 5.68 7.71 -0.12
CA ALA A 179 4.85 8.83 0.29
C ALA A 179 5.17 9.23 1.74
N TYR A 180 5.12 10.53 1.98
CA TYR A 180 5.27 11.12 3.30
C TYR A 180 3.87 11.40 3.86
N GLU A 181 3.27 10.44 4.57
CA GLU A 181 1.86 10.53 4.95
C GLU A 181 1.65 11.28 6.28
N HIS A 182 2.43 10.97 7.32
CA HIS A 182 2.25 11.60 8.64
C HIS A 182 3.59 11.77 9.39
N CYS A 183 3.77 12.96 9.98
CA CYS A 183 4.95 13.26 10.80
C CYS A 183 4.54 13.90 12.12
N GLY A 184 4.83 13.21 13.22
CA GLY A 184 4.78 13.74 14.57
C GLY A 184 6.10 14.42 14.95
N SER A 185 6.18 15.00 16.14
CA SER A 185 7.41 15.66 16.64
C SER A 185 8.61 14.71 16.78
N THR A 186 8.35 13.41 16.97
CA THR A 186 9.36 12.37 17.23
C THR A 186 9.17 11.11 16.39
N ILE A 187 8.09 11.04 15.60
CA ILE A 187 7.70 9.86 14.84
C ILE A 187 7.53 10.24 13.37
N ILE A 188 8.15 9.47 12.48
CA ILE A 188 7.97 9.57 11.03
C ILE A 188 7.26 8.31 10.56
N ALA A 189 6.12 8.48 9.88
CA ALA A 189 5.42 7.39 9.19
C ALA A 189 5.70 7.48 7.69
N LEU A 190 6.23 6.40 7.14
CA LEU A 190 6.53 6.27 5.71
C LEU A 190 5.68 5.16 5.12
N ALA A 191 5.09 5.40 3.95
CA ALA A 191 4.32 4.41 3.21
C ALA A 191 4.88 4.25 1.79
N PRO A 192 5.12 3.03 1.28
CA PRO A 192 5.34 2.82 -0.15
C PRO A 192 4.12 3.32 -0.92
N LYS A 193 4.34 3.91 -2.09
CA LYS A 193 3.22 4.29 -2.95
C LYS A 193 2.59 3.04 -3.56
N ASN A 194 1.26 2.95 -3.45
CA ASN A 194 0.48 1.91 -4.12
C ASN A 194 0.23 2.31 -5.58
N TYR A 195 0.52 1.42 -6.52
CA TYR A 195 0.33 1.65 -7.96
C TYR A 195 -0.93 0.98 -8.49
N TRP A 196 -1.45 1.52 -9.60
CA TRP A 196 -2.53 0.95 -10.39
C TRP A 196 -1.99 0.60 -11.77
N LEU A 197 -2.19 -0.64 -12.19
CA LEU A 197 -2.10 -1.01 -13.60
C LEU A 197 -3.48 -0.78 -14.21
N ARG A 198 -3.58 0.15 -15.17
CA ARG A 198 -4.75 0.22 -16.05
C ARG A 198 -4.70 -0.97 -16.97
N GLN A 199 -5.58 -1.94 -16.74
CA GLN A 199 -5.90 -2.92 -17.77
C GLN A 199 -7.09 -2.36 -18.53
N GLU A 200 -6.91 -2.09 -19.82
CA GLU A 200 -8.04 -1.81 -20.72
C GLU A 200 -8.74 -3.15 -20.97
N PHE A 201 -10.00 -3.25 -20.53
CA PHE A 201 -10.90 -4.37 -20.86
C PHE A 201 -11.63 -4.07 -22.16
#